data_AF-A0A6U3Q4G0-F1
#
_entry.id   AF-A0A6U3Q4G0-F1
#
_cell.length_a   1.000
_cell.length_b   1.000
_cell.length_c   1.000
_cell.angle_alpha   90.00
_cell.angle_beta   90.00
_cell.angle_gamma   90.00
#
_symmetry.space_group_name_H-M   'P 1'
#
loop_
_entity.id
_entity.type
_entity.pdbx_description
1 polymer ?
#
loop_
_entity_poly.entity_id
_entity_poly.type
_entity_poly.pdbx_seq_one_letter_code
_entity_poly.pdbx_strand_id
1 'polypeptide(L)'
;MMFSRIAIAVVSLAVSVHSFTIPSSHHGHHHSVRSTAGQKWSDQLSQSRHTKLFQSFPNEEGATSQPGTEGGSQVIEPELSPEDMMMVSGIYAVKYDEKLLQDMVSEALPRMHPRLVMKLRQAASYSSPDLASTEEEKKNIMKLQTVGKALEAVLDSRLQSGRDLLKTFLDAGEIRKLDGAIGKAARNEKLDMAFFTVLNMNIRDAAYEASLMSEEEQGKLRDTQVATPPSEDGEGNTANKANRLQILQHIYTRCQEEMEKAVPPGIGLLNKLLRTEIPSIRSNQIKHYLTPQPLTVTTPDGKTVELKGDNQKSLVSIAELVSAMEHSVRQIRTVENAGGTDRRTAAGLVENIRQVAMEARFVIGTHYGPDSDEVQELEDGLQPVFRPENQNSQYIKGD
;
A
#
# COMPACT_ATOMS: atom_id res chain seq x y z
N MET A 1 -11.36 7.13 13.13
CA MET A 1 -12.64 6.66 13.71
C MET A 1 -13.70 6.35 12.67
N MET A 2 -13.72 7.00 11.49
CA MET A 2 -13.86 6.19 10.27
C MET A 2 -12.63 5.26 10.15
N PHE A 3 -12.76 4.17 9.39
CA PHE A 3 -11.76 3.12 9.15
C PHE A 3 -10.31 3.60 9.29
N SER A 4 -9.50 2.87 10.07
CA SER A 4 -8.05 3.06 10.10
C SER A 4 -7.55 3.00 8.65
N ARG A 5 -6.91 4.09 8.22
CA ARG A 5 -6.61 4.40 6.83
C ARG A 5 -6.20 3.14 6.09
N ILE A 6 -6.90 2.81 5.00
CA ILE A 6 -6.23 2.11 3.90
C ILE A 6 -5.59 0.78 4.38
N ALA A 7 -6.13 0.15 5.43
CA ALA A 7 -5.58 -1.06 6.02
C ALA A 7 -5.79 -2.22 5.03
N ILE A 8 -4.78 -2.45 4.18
CA ILE A 8 -5.02 -2.77 2.77
C ILE A 8 -6.34 -2.17 2.25
N ALA A 9 -6.33 -0.86 1.96
CA ALA A 9 -6.72 -0.53 0.61
C ALA A 9 -5.82 -1.44 -0.22
N VAL A 10 -6.47 -2.41 -0.83
CA VAL A 10 -6.07 -3.53 -1.69
C VAL A 10 -4.94 -3.23 -2.71
N VAL A 11 -4.44 -2.00 -2.71
CA VAL A 11 -4.48 -0.87 -3.65
C VAL A 11 -3.09 -0.23 -3.72
N SER A 12 -2.14 -0.71 -2.90
CA SER A 12 -0.81 -1.03 -3.45
C SER A 12 -0.82 -2.36 -4.23
N LEU A 13 -2.03 -2.90 -4.52
CA LEU A 13 -2.46 -3.80 -5.60
C LEU A 13 -1.29 -4.31 -6.44
N ALA A 14 -0.66 -5.40 -5.97
CA ALA A 14 0.42 -6.09 -6.68
C ALA A 14 1.37 -5.11 -7.41
N VAL A 15 2.06 -4.23 -6.66
CA VAL A 15 2.93 -3.13 -7.14
C VAL A 15 4.23 -3.60 -7.85
N SER A 16 4.08 -4.57 -8.75
CA SER A 16 5.03 -5.20 -9.67
C SER A 16 5.81 -6.39 -9.11
N VAL A 17 5.15 -7.56 -9.04
CA VAL A 17 5.53 -8.95 -9.41
C VAL A 17 7.00 -9.48 -9.30
N HIS A 18 8.06 -8.67 -9.22
CA HIS A 18 9.46 -9.11 -9.10
C HIS A 18 10.27 -8.19 -8.16
N SER A 19 11.01 -8.77 -7.21
CA SER A 19 12.22 -8.17 -6.62
C SER A 19 13.16 -9.23 -6.05
N PHE A 20 14.47 -8.98 -6.15
CA PHE A 20 15.55 -9.97 -6.03
C PHE A 20 15.93 -10.36 -4.59
N THR A 21 16.34 -11.62 -4.40
CA THR A 21 17.02 -12.12 -3.20
C THR A 21 18.55 -11.95 -3.29
N ILE A 22 19.22 -11.50 -2.21
CA ILE A 22 20.69 -11.31 -2.16
C ILE A 22 21.29 -12.05 -0.92
N PRO A 23 22.40 -12.81 -1.05
CA PRO A 23 23.06 -13.55 0.05
C PRO A 23 24.14 -12.74 0.82
N SER A 24 24.61 -13.24 1.99
CA SER A 24 25.47 -12.47 2.94
C SER A 24 26.61 -13.24 3.65
N SER A 25 27.71 -12.53 3.98
CA SER A 25 28.72 -12.74 5.07
C SER A 25 29.85 -11.66 4.94
N HIS A 26 30.77 -11.32 5.88
CA HIS A 26 30.88 -11.58 7.33
C HIS A 26 31.39 -10.33 8.12
N HIS A 27 32.47 -10.36 8.95
CA HIS A 27 32.87 -9.26 9.89
C HIS A 27 34.39 -8.94 10.04
N GLY A 28 34.71 -7.68 10.42
CA GLY A 28 36.03 -7.12 10.82
C GLY A 28 35.89 -5.82 11.68
N HIS A 29 36.95 -5.23 12.27
CA HIS A 29 36.87 -4.33 13.46
C HIS A 29 37.25 -2.82 13.33
N HIS A 30 36.70 -2.04 14.28
CA HIS A 30 36.64 -0.58 14.58
C HIS A 30 37.91 0.32 14.60
N HIS A 31 37.71 1.65 14.37
CA HIS A 31 37.91 2.76 15.36
C HIS A 31 37.19 4.08 14.90
N SER A 32 37.15 5.17 15.71
CA SER A 32 36.07 6.21 15.68
C SER A 32 36.46 7.67 15.99
N VAL A 33 35.92 8.67 15.25
CA VAL A 33 35.70 10.13 15.60
C VAL A 33 34.48 10.72 14.82
N ARG A 34 33.91 11.88 15.24
CA ARG A 34 32.59 12.51 14.86
C ARG A 34 32.55 13.36 13.56
N SER A 35 31.32 13.64 13.06
CA SER A 35 31.00 14.24 11.72
C SER A 35 29.80 15.24 11.70
N THR A 36 29.63 15.98 10.59
CA THR A 36 28.46 16.83 10.21
C THR A 36 28.18 16.77 8.69
N ALA A 37 27.05 16.22 8.21
CA ALA A 37 26.87 15.92 6.76
C ALA A 37 25.43 16.05 6.15
N GLY A 38 24.44 16.62 6.85
CA GLY A 38 23.02 16.47 6.50
C GLY A 38 22.42 17.31 5.35
N GLN A 39 23.21 17.98 4.51
CA GLN A 39 22.72 19.18 3.79
C GLN A 39 22.60 19.07 2.25
N LYS A 40 22.90 17.92 1.63
CA LYS A 40 23.02 17.78 0.16
C LYS A 40 21.88 17.03 -0.54
N TRP A 41 20.97 16.39 0.22
CA TRP A 41 19.99 15.43 -0.31
C TRP A 41 18.67 16.09 -0.74
N SER A 42 18.37 17.27 -0.19
CA SER A 42 17.17 18.08 -0.46
C SER A 42 16.98 18.47 -1.92
N ASP A 43 18.07 18.54 -2.69
CA ASP A 43 18.11 19.28 -3.95
C ASP A 43 17.90 18.35 -5.16
N GLN A 44 18.32 17.09 -5.08
CA GLN A 44 18.03 16.09 -6.11
C GLN A 44 16.53 15.76 -6.20
N LEU A 45 15.82 15.72 -5.07
CA LEU A 45 14.35 15.59 -5.03
C LEU A 45 13.64 16.75 -5.74
N SER A 46 14.27 17.92 -5.84
CA SER A 46 13.73 19.08 -6.57
C SER A 46 13.98 19.03 -8.08
N GLN A 47 14.78 18.10 -8.60
CA GLN A 47 15.05 17.99 -10.05
C GLN A 47 14.15 16.99 -10.77
N SER A 48 13.46 16.08 -10.06
CA SER A 48 12.40 15.24 -10.62
C SER A 48 11.07 16.00 -10.80
N ARG A 49 11.15 17.21 -11.37
CA ARG A 49 10.01 18.06 -11.77
C ARG A 49 9.71 17.80 -13.24
N HIS A 50 8.43 17.63 -13.58
CA HIS A 50 7.87 17.37 -14.93
C HIS A 50 7.63 15.92 -15.39
N THR A 51 7.48 14.95 -14.48
CA THR A 51 6.57 13.83 -14.78
C THR A 51 5.12 14.27 -14.56
N LYS A 52 4.36 14.42 -15.65
CA LYS A 52 2.90 14.60 -15.58
C LYS A 52 2.30 13.28 -15.06
N LEU A 53 1.98 13.24 -13.77
CA LEU A 53 1.89 12.01 -12.98
C LEU A 53 0.82 10.99 -13.43
N PHE A 54 -0.09 11.34 -14.34
CA PHE A 54 -1.16 10.48 -14.85
C PHE A 54 -1.52 10.72 -16.34
N GLN A 55 -0.58 11.17 -17.19
CA GLN A 55 -0.86 11.17 -18.64
C GLN A 55 -0.76 9.75 -19.21
N SER A 56 -1.93 9.19 -19.54
CA SER A 56 -2.18 8.06 -20.46
C SER A 56 -1.34 6.80 -20.25
N PHE A 57 -2.00 5.71 -19.84
CA PHE A 57 -1.54 4.38 -20.26
C PHE A 57 -1.43 4.37 -21.80
N PRO A 58 -0.30 3.98 -22.40
CA PRO A 58 -0.23 3.79 -23.84
C PRO A 58 -1.18 2.64 -24.20
N ASN A 59 -2.10 2.92 -25.10
CA ASN A 59 -2.90 1.86 -25.73
C ASN A 59 -1.92 1.09 -26.63
N GLU A 60 -1.70 -0.21 -26.38
CA GLU A 60 -0.81 -1.04 -27.19
C GLU A 60 -1.44 -1.34 -28.56
N GLU A 61 -1.34 -0.40 -29.49
CA GLU A 61 -1.58 -0.63 -30.92
C GLU A 61 -0.43 -1.48 -31.48
N GLY A 62 -0.52 -2.79 -31.27
CA GLY A 62 0.58 -3.74 -31.55
C GLY A 62 0.16 -5.18 -31.84
N ALA A 63 -1.07 -5.43 -32.30
CA ALA A 63 -1.55 -6.76 -32.66
C ALA A 63 -2.05 -6.82 -34.11
N THR A 64 -1.34 -7.57 -34.96
CA THR A 64 -1.64 -7.77 -36.38
C THR A 64 -3.02 -8.39 -36.60
N SER A 65 -3.78 -7.81 -37.52
CA SER A 65 -5.21 -8.10 -37.74
C SER A 65 -5.51 -9.54 -38.14
N GLN A 66 -6.48 -10.15 -37.45
CA GLN A 66 -7.36 -11.18 -38.04
C GLN A 66 -8.78 -10.59 -38.22
N PRO A 67 -9.44 -10.80 -39.36
CA PRO A 67 -10.80 -10.32 -39.58
C PRO A 67 -11.80 -11.27 -38.91
N GLY A 68 -12.34 -10.88 -37.76
CA GLY A 68 -13.27 -11.72 -36.99
C GLY A 68 -14.22 -10.93 -36.10
N THR A 69 -15.44 -10.72 -36.61
CA THR A 69 -16.66 -10.36 -35.85
C THR A 69 -16.61 -9.03 -35.07
N GLU A 70 -17.17 -7.98 -35.66
CA GLU A 70 -17.43 -6.67 -35.03
C GLU A 70 -18.51 -6.76 -33.92
N GLY A 71 -18.14 -7.37 -32.79
CA GLY A 71 -18.89 -7.30 -31.54
C GLY A 71 -18.41 -6.15 -30.68
N GLY A 72 -18.61 -4.91 -31.14
CA GLY A 72 -18.20 -3.71 -30.41
C GLY A 72 -18.96 -3.58 -29.09
N SER A 73 -18.40 -4.14 -28.01
CA SER A 73 -18.89 -3.90 -26.66
C SER A 73 -18.71 -2.42 -26.33
N GLN A 74 -19.78 -1.65 -26.53
CA GLN A 74 -19.91 -0.36 -25.88
C GLN A 74 -19.76 -0.61 -24.38
N VAL A 75 -18.66 -0.12 -23.82
CA VAL A 75 -18.49 -0.09 -22.37
C VAL A 75 -19.53 0.90 -21.88
N ILE A 76 -20.65 0.36 -21.39
CA ILE A 76 -21.70 1.14 -20.74
C ILE A 76 -21.05 1.76 -19.51
N GLU A 77 -20.60 3.01 -19.62
CA GLU A 77 -20.07 3.71 -18.48
C GLU A 77 -21.19 3.81 -17.42
N PRO A 78 -20.96 3.32 -16.19
CA PRO A 78 -22.00 3.34 -15.17
C PRO A 78 -22.40 4.79 -14.89
N GLU A 79 -23.70 5.07 -14.98
CA GLU A 79 -24.27 6.36 -14.61
C GLU A 79 -24.00 6.64 -13.12
N LEU A 80 -23.81 7.92 -12.78
CA LEU A 80 -23.65 8.34 -11.40
C LEU A 80 -24.98 8.14 -10.65
N SER A 81 -24.92 7.61 -9.43
CA SER A 81 -26.12 7.42 -8.64
C SER A 81 -26.73 8.78 -8.23
N PRO A 82 -28.03 8.84 -7.89
CA PRO A 82 -28.63 10.04 -7.33
C PRO A 82 -27.91 10.51 -6.06
N GLU A 83 -27.39 9.58 -5.25
CA GLU A 83 -26.61 9.86 -4.04
C GLU A 83 -25.25 10.51 -4.36
N ASP A 84 -24.52 9.99 -5.35
CA ASP A 84 -23.28 10.60 -5.85
C ASP A 84 -23.53 12.06 -6.29
N MET A 85 -24.61 12.30 -7.04
CA MET A 85 -24.99 13.62 -7.54
C MET A 85 -25.49 14.57 -6.44
N MET A 86 -26.10 14.04 -5.37
CA MET A 86 -26.41 14.81 -4.17
C MET A 86 -25.13 15.24 -3.43
N MET A 87 -24.16 14.34 -3.26
CA MET A 87 -22.86 14.66 -2.64
C MET A 87 -22.12 15.75 -3.43
N VAL A 88 -22.01 15.59 -4.76
CA VAL A 88 -21.41 16.60 -5.66
C VAL A 88 -22.14 17.93 -5.58
N SER A 89 -23.49 17.92 -5.54
CA SER A 89 -24.28 19.16 -5.45
C SER A 89 -24.11 19.87 -4.11
N GLY A 90 -23.95 19.13 -3.01
CA GLY A 90 -23.66 19.67 -1.68
C GLY A 90 -22.29 20.35 -1.61
N ILE A 91 -21.25 19.69 -2.13
CA ILE A 91 -19.90 20.25 -2.23
C ILE A 91 -19.88 21.48 -3.15
N TYR A 92 -20.58 21.43 -4.29
CA TYR A 92 -20.65 22.55 -5.24
C TYR A 92 -21.37 23.79 -4.68
N ALA A 93 -22.13 23.68 -3.59
CA ALA A 93 -22.81 24.83 -2.98
C ALA A 93 -21.81 25.93 -2.51
N VAL A 94 -20.58 25.56 -2.14
CA VAL A 94 -19.54 26.48 -1.65
C VAL A 94 -18.54 26.93 -2.74
N LYS A 95 -18.82 26.67 -4.02
CA LYS A 95 -17.90 26.90 -5.16
C LYS A 95 -17.22 28.28 -5.31
N TYR A 96 -17.69 29.30 -4.59
CA TYR A 96 -17.14 30.65 -4.61
C TYR A 96 -16.01 30.86 -3.58
N ASP A 97 -15.85 29.94 -2.63
CA ASP A 97 -14.70 29.89 -1.72
C ASP A 97 -13.89 28.63 -2.07
N GLU A 98 -12.77 28.83 -2.77
CA GLU A 98 -11.90 27.74 -3.23
C GLU A 98 -11.35 26.92 -2.06
N LYS A 99 -11.03 27.56 -0.93
CA LYS A 99 -10.47 26.88 0.24
C LYS A 99 -11.54 26.02 0.89
N LEU A 100 -12.74 26.57 1.14
CA LEU A 100 -13.84 25.82 1.71
C LEU A 100 -14.28 24.67 0.79
N LEU A 101 -14.23 24.86 -0.53
CA LEU A 101 -14.47 23.82 -1.52
C LEU A 101 -13.44 22.67 -1.41
N GLN A 102 -12.14 22.99 -1.32
CA GLN A 102 -11.08 22.00 -1.12
C GLN A 102 -11.21 21.28 0.24
N ASP A 103 -11.53 22.01 1.32
CA ASP A 103 -11.75 21.44 2.65
C ASP A 103 -12.96 20.47 2.64
N MET A 104 -14.08 20.85 2.03
CA MET A 104 -15.25 19.98 1.84
C MET A 104 -14.95 18.74 0.99
N VAL A 105 -14.19 18.88 -0.10
CA VAL A 105 -13.76 17.72 -0.90
C VAL A 105 -12.86 16.80 -0.07
N SER A 106 -11.92 17.35 0.71
CA SER A 106 -11.01 16.59 1.57
C SER A 106 -11.74 15.81 2.67
N GLU A 107 -12.82 16.38 3.23
CA GLU A 107 -13.70 15.73 4.23
C GLU A 107 -14.66 14.71 3.62
N ALA A 108 -15.12 14.93 2.39
CA ALA A 108 -16.00 14.01 1.67
C ALA A 108 -15.24 12.83 1.05
N LEU A 109 -13.97 13.00 0.65
CA LEU A 109 -13.18 12.00 -0.06
C LEU A 109 -13.15 10.59 0.60
N PRO A 110 -13.06 10.41 1.94
CA PRO A 110 -13.13 9.09 2.57
C PRO A 110 -14.50 8.39 2.45
N ARG A 111 -15.56 9.14 2.09
CA ARG A 111 -16.94 8.65 1.88
C ARG A 111 -17.32 8.55 0.40
N MET A 112 -16.51 9.09 -0.52
CA MET A 112 -16.81 9.03 -1.95
C MET A 112 -16.66 7.59 -2.46
N HIS A 113 -17.67 7.09 -3.17
CA HIS A 113 -17.54 5.82 -3.87
C HIS A 113 -16.43 5.93 -4.94
N PRO A 114 -15.55 4.92 -5.13
CA PRO A 114 -14.45 5.01 -6.10
C PRO A 114 -14.88 5.39 -7.53
N ARG A 115 -16.04 4.87 -7.99
CA ARG A 115 -16.74 5.30 -9.24
C ARG A 115 -16.84 6.82 -9.39
N LEU A 116 -17.25 7.53 -8.32
CA LEU A 116 -17.42 8.99 -8.32
C LEU A 116 -16.07 9.69 -8.37
N VAL A 117 -15.07 9.21 -7.61
CA VAL A 117 -13.71 9.75 -7.64
C VAL A 117 -13.11 9.67 -9.06
N MET A 118 -13.33 8.55 -9.77
CA MET A 118 -12.89 8.41 -11.17
C MET A 118 -13.64 9.37 -12.11
N LYS A 119 -14.97 9.43 -12.03
CA LYS A 119 -15.79 10.34 -12.84
C LYS A 119 -15.45 11.82 -12.59
N LEU A 120 -15.16 12.22 -11.36
CA LEU A 120 -14.73 13.58 -11.02
C LEU A 120 -13.36 13.92 -11.65
N ARG A 121 -12.40 12.99 -11.65
CA ARG A 121 -11.10 13.18 -12.33
C ARG A 121 -11.25 13.27 -13.85
N GLN A 122 -12.08 12.40 -14.45
CA GLN A 122 -12.40 12.46 -15.88
C GLN A 122 -13.04 13.82 -16.26
N ALA A 123 -14.02 14.29 -15.46
CA ALA A 123 -14.70 15.56 -15.67
C ALA A 123 -13.76 16.77 -15.52
N ALA A 124 -12.79 16.72 -14.60
CA ALA A 124 -11.77 17.75 -14.45
C ALA A 124 -10.88 17.88 -15.70
N SER A 125 -10.57 16.74 -16.35
CA SER A 125 -9.66 16.66 -17.49
C SER A 125 -10.29 16.95 -18.86
N TYR A 126 -11.53 16.51 -19.15
CA TYR A 126 -11.99 16.36 -20.54
C TYR A 126 -13.37 16.92 -20.94
N SER A 127 -14.21 17.40 -20.04
CA SER A 127 -15.53 17.88 -20.44
C SER A 127 -15.50 19.31 -21.01
N SER A 128 -15.78 19.51 -22.30
CA SER A 128 -16.40 20.78 -22.73
C SER A 128 -17.90 20.69 -22.45
N PRO A 129 -18.54 21.71 -21.85
CA PRO A 129 -19.99 21.68 -21.59
C PRO A 129 -20.85 21.71 -22.86
N ASP A 130 -20.25 21.98 -24.03
CA ASP A 130 -20.97 22.15 -25.31
C ASP A 130 -21.61 20.87 -25.86
N LEU A 131 -21.19 19.69 -25.38
CA LEU A 131 -21.73 18.39 -25.82
C LEU A 131 -23.06 18.00 -25.16
N ALA A 132 -23.48 18.72 -24.11
CA ALA A 132 -24.70 18.40 -23.38
C ALA A 132 -25.97 18.86 -24.11
N SER A 133 -26.92 17.95 -24.20
CA SER A 133 -28.21 18.09 -24.89
C SER A 133 -29.20 19.00 -24.15
N THR A 134 -29.06 19.14 -22.83
CA THR A 134 -29.96 19.93 -21.99
C THR A 134 -29.22 20.89 -21.06
N GLU A 135 -29.87 21.98 -20.65
CA GLU A 135 -29.30 22.96 -19.70
C GLU A 135 -29.06 22.35 -18.29
N GLU A 136 -29.85 21.36 -17.89
CA GLU A 136 -29.64 20.65 -16.64
C GLU A 136 -28.40 19.74 -16.69
N GLU A 137 -28.21 19.04 -17.81
CA GLU A 137 -27.00 18.24 -18.09
C GLU A 137 -25.75 19.14 -18.10
N LYS A 138 -25.78 20.29 -18.81
CA LYS A 138 -24.71 21.31 -18.78
C LYS A 138 -24.39 21.75 -17.35
N LYS A 139 -25.41 22.06 -16.55
CA LYS A 139 -25.25 22.47 -15.15
C LYS A 139 -24.62 21.35 -14.31
N ASN A 140 -25.01 20.10 -14.51
CA ASN A 140 -24.44 18.95 -13.79
C ASN A 140 -22.99 18.66 -14.21
N ILE A 141 -22.65 18.79 -15.50
CA ILE A 141 -21.26 18.73 -15.99
C ILE A 141 -20.42 19.85 -15.35
N MET A 142 -20.92 21.09 -15.29
CA MET A 142 -20.21 22.20 -14.62
C MET A 142 -19.98 21.94 -13.12
N LYS A 143 -20.93 21.30 -12.42
CA LYS A 143 -20.71 20.86 -11.03
C LYS A 143 -19.56 19.86 -10.95
N LEU A 144 -19.61 18.79 -11.75
CA LEU A 144 -18.61 17.72 -11.77
C LEU A 144 -17.21 18.24 -12.13
N GLN A 145 -17.08 19.12 -13.12
CA GLN A 145 -15.83 19.81 -13.46
C GLN A 145 -15.27 20.62 -12.29
N THR A 146 -16.11 21.38 -11.61
CA THR A 146 -15.69 22.30 -10.53
C THR A 146 -15.23 21.52 -9.30
N VAL A 147 -16.01 20.51 -8.89
CA VAL A 147 -15.66 19.60 -7.80
C VAL A 147 -14.45 18.73 -8.18
N GLY A 148 -14.35 18.32 -9.44
CA GLY A 148 -13.21 17.56 -9.97
C GLY A 148 -11.89 18.34 -9.93
N LYS A 149 -11.88 19.62 -10.32
CA LYS A 149 -10.69 20.49 -10.21
C LYS A 149 -10.27 20.71 -8.75
N ALA A 150 -11.23 20.88 -7.83
CA ALA A 150 -10.93 20.96 -6.41
C ALA A 150 -10.38 19.63 -5.86
N LEU A 151 -10.88 18.49 -6.34
CA LEU A 151 -10.33 17.16 -6.03
C LEU A 151 -8.89 17.00 -6.53
N GLU A 152 -8.57 17.43 -7.76
CA GLU A 152 -7.19 17.41 -8.26
C GLU A 152 -6.27 18.27 -7.39
N ALA A 153 -6.68 19.50 -7.04
CA ALA A 153 -5.91 20.38 -6.14
C ALA A 153 -5.67 19.75 -4.74
N VAL A 154 -6.68 19.08 -4.17
CA VAL A 154 -6.54 18.35 -2.88
C VAL A 154 -5.57 17.18 -3.02
N LEU A 155 -5.62 16.42 -4.12
CA LEU A 155 -4.72 15.29 -4.36
C LEU A 155 -3.27 15.75 -4.58
N ASP A 156 -3.05 16.82 -5.35
CA ASP A 156 -1.72 17.40 -5.57
C ASP A 156 -1.13 17.97 -4.27
N SER A 157 -1.94 18.63 -3.44
CA SER A 157 -1.55 19.13 -2.12
C SER A 157 -1.13 18.01 -1.16
N ARG A 158 -1.86 16.87 -1.17
CA ARG A 158 -1.47 15.67 -0.40
C ARG A 158 -0.19 15.03 -0.95
N LEU A 159 -0.02 14.93 -2.27
CA LEU A 159 1.21 14.43 -2.89
C LEU A 159 2.41 15.32 -2.55
N GLN A 160 2.24 16.64 -2.54
CA GLN A 160 3.28 17.57 -2.11
C GLN A 160 3.64 17.38 -0.62
N SER A 161 2.63 17.26 0.25
CA SER A 161 2.83 16.95 1.66
C SER A 161 3.58 15.63 1.88
N GLY A 162 3.33 14.62 1.04
CA GLY A 162 4.07 13.36 0.99
C GLY A 162 5.53 13.52 0.60
N ARG A 163 5.84 14.37 -0.39
CA ARG A 163 7.23 14.70 -0.77
C ARG A 163 7.98 15.41 0.35
N ASP A 164 7.35 16.38 1.00
CA ASP A 164 7.95 17.15 2.10
C ASP A 164 8.19 16.26 3.34
N LEU A 165 7.31 15.30 3.60
CA LEU A 165 7.50 14.29 4.66
C LEU A 165 8.64 13.32 4.32
N LEU A 166 8.71 12.81 3.09
CA LEU A 166 9.80 11.93 2.66
C LEU A 166 11.15 12.63 2.72
N LYS A 167 11.20 13.90 2.30
CA LYS A 167 12.38 14.75 2.47
C LYS A 167 12.77 14.87 3.95
N THR A 168 11.82 15.14 4.84
CA THR A 168 12.06 15.21 6.30
C THR A 168 12.66 13.91 6.86
N PHE A 169 12.28 12.75 6.32
CA PHE A 169 12.86 11.46 6.69
C PHE A 169 14.30 11.29 6.16
N LEU A 170 14.56 11.64 4.91
CA LEU A 170 15.90 11.55 4.31
C LEU A 170 16.89 12.53 4.97
N ASP A 171 16.44 13.74 5.31
CA ASP A 171 17.23 14.77 6.01
C ASP A 171 17.53 14.41 7.49
N ALA A 172 16.95 13.33 8.05
CA ALA A 172 17.14 12.96 9.45
C ALA A 172 18.55 12.43 9.78
N GLY A 173 19.29 11.93 8.78
CA GLY A 173 20.71 11.54 8.83
C GLY A 173 21.10 10.33 9.70
N GLU A 174 20.35 10.02 10.75
CA GLU A 174 20.60 8.90 11.67
C GLU A 174 19.37 7.98 11.75
N ILE A 175 19.57 6.66 11.64
CA ILE A 175 18.47 5.66 11.67
C ILE A 175 17.57 5.84 12.91
N ARG A 176 18.15 6.10 14.10
CA ARG A 176 17.36 6.33 15.33
C ARG A 176 16.48 7.58 15.28
N LYS A 177 16.96 8.66 14.62
CA LYS A 177 16.19 9.90 14.42
C LYS A 177 15.10 9.67 13.38
N LEU A 178 15.42 8.94 12.32
CA LEU A 178 14.49 8.51 11.28
C LEU A 178 13.32 7.69 11.87
N ASP A 179 13.61 6.62 12.62
CA ASP A 179 12.57 5.78 13.23
C ASP A 179 11.68 6.58 14.19
N GLY A 180 12.28 7.51 14.95
CA GLY A 180 11.55 8.45 15.81
C GLY A 180 10.66 9.43 15.03
N ALA A 181 11.12 9.90 13.87
CA ALA A 181 10.34 10.75 12.97
C ALA A 181 9.18 9.99 12.32
N ILE A 182 9.41 8.75 11.86
CA ILE A 182 8.38 7.86 11.31
C ILE A 182 7.30 7.58 12.37
N GLY A 183 7.70 7.18 13.58
CA GLY A 183 6.74 6.96 14.68
C GLY A 183 5.95 8.22 15.06
N LYS A 184 6.58 9.41 15.00
CA LYS A 184 5.88 10.70 15.19
C LYS A 184 4.91 11.00 14.03
N ALA A 185 5.29 10.71 12.80
CA ALA A 185 4.43 10.89 11.62
C ALA A 185 3.23 9.93 11.63
N ALA A 186 3.42 8.68 12.06
CA ALA A 186 2.35 7.70 12.24
C ALA A 186 1.31 8.18 13.26
N ARG A 187 1.75 8.56 14.48
CA ARG A 187 0.86 9.11 15.53
C ARG A 187 0.16 10.41 15.13
N ASN A 188 0.82 11.24 14.32
CA ASN A 188 0.26 12.48 13.79
C ASN A 188 -0.54 12.27 12.49
N GLU A 189 -0.87 11.03 12.13
CA GLU A 189 -1.73 10.74 10.98
C GLU A 189 -1.19 11.29 9.64
N LYS A 190 0.15 11.36 9.49
CA LYS A 190 0.83 11.85 8.28
C LYS A 190 1.28 10.75 7.31
N LEU A 191 1.26 9.48 7.73
CA LEU A 191 1.50 8.34 6.84
C LEU A 191 0.20 7.98 6.10
N ASP A 192 -0.06 8.67 4.99
CA ASP A 192 -1.25 8.50 4.15
C ASP A 192 -0.91 7.92 2.76
N MET A 193 -1.92 7.65 1.93
CA MET A 193 -1.69 7.09 0.59
C MET A 193 -0.81 7.97 -0.29
N ALA A 194 -0.91 9.29 -0.18
CA ALA A 194 -0.11 10.18 -1.00
C ALA A 194 1.38 10.07 -0.64
N PHE A 195 1.71 9.96 0.65
CA PHE A 195 3.05 9.63 1.10
C PHE A 195 3.55 8.28 0.54
N PHE A 196 2.76 7.20 0.64
CA PHE A 196 3.18 5.89 0.11
C PHE A 196 3.31 5.86 -1.42
N THR A 197 2.47 6.60 -2.16
CA THR A 197 2.62 6.77 -3.62
C THR A 197 3.95 7.44 -3.96
N VAL A 198 4.31 8.52 -3.27
CA VAL A 198 5.60 9.22 -3.46
C VAL A 198 6.79 8.33 -3.07
N LEU A 199 6.68 7.57 -1.98
CA LEU A 199 7.72 6.65 -1.51
C LEU A 199 7.93 5.49 -2.49
N ASN A 200 6.86 4.83 -2.96
CA ASN A 200 6.94 3.75 -3.93
C ASN A 200 7.51 4.20 -5.29
N MET A 201 7.18 5.41 -5.74
CA MET A 201 7.81 6.01 -6.92
C MET A 201 9.33 6.16 -6.72
N ASN A 202 9.75 6.73 -5.59
CA ASN A 202 11.18 6.89 -5.27
C ASN A 202 11.93 5.54 -5.12
N ILE A 203 11.28 4.50 -4.60
CA ILE A 203 11.85 3.14 -4.52
C ILE A 203 12.06 2.57 -5.92
N ARG A 204 11.08 2.71 -6.81
CA ARG A 204 11.20 2.27 -8.22
C ARG A 204 12.30 3.02 -8.96
N ASP A 205 12.36 4.34 -8.79
CA ASP A 205 13.43 5.17 -9.38
C ASP A 205 14.81 4.73 -8.87
N ALA A 206 14.97 4.54 -7.55
CA ALA A 206 16.23 4.09 -6.94
C ALA A 206 16.60 2.65 -7.33
N ALA A 207 15.62 1.76 -7.52
CA ALA A 207 15.84 0.40 -8.00
C ALA A 207 16.27 0.36 -9.48
N TYR A 208 15.66 1.21 -10.32
CA TYR A 208 16.07 1.40 -11.70
C TYR A 208 17.50 1.97 -11.79
N GLU A 209 17.78 3.03 -11.03
CA GLU A 209 19.13 3.59 -10.89
C GLU A 209 20.17 2.55 -10.45
N ALA A 210 19.84 1.68 -9.49
CA ALA A 210 20.71 0.60 -9.02
C ALA A 210 20.92 -0.49 -10.09
N SER A 211 19.89 -0.80 -10.90
CA SER A 211 19.97 -1.78 -12.00
C SER A 211 20.85 -1.33 -13.17
N LEU A 212 21.03 0.00 -13.33
CA LEU A 212 21.92 0.59 -14.34
C LEU A 212 23.37 0.70 -13.88
N MET A 213 23.69 0.39 -12.62
CA MET A 213 25.06 0.41 -12.12
C MET A 213 25.81 -0.82 -12.62
N SER A 214 27.04 -0.61 -13.11
CA SER A 214 27.90 -1.68 -13.59
C SER A 214 28.26 -2.69 -12.49
N GLU A 215 28.57 -3.94 -12.86
CA GLU A 215 28.99 -4.96 -11.89
C GLU A 215 30.23 -4.53 -11.07
N GLU A 216 31.11 -3.71 -11.66
CA GLU A 216 32.29 -3.18 -10.96
C GLU A 216 31.91 -2.13 -9.89
N GLU A 217 30.92 -1.27 -10.17
CA GLU A 217 30.36 -0.34 -9.18
C GLU A 217 29.56 -1.09 -8.10
N GLN A 218 28.81 -2.13 -8.47
CA GLN A 218 28.11 -2.99 -7.51
C GLN A 218 29.08 -3.78 -6.62
N GLY A 219 30.23 -4.20 -7.14
CA GLY A 219 31.32 -4.80 -6.38
C GLY A 219 31.88 -3.85 -5.33
N LYS A 220 32.30 -2.65 -5.74
CA LYS A 220 32.79 -1.58 -4.83
C LYS A 220 31.76 -1.23 -3.75
N LEU A 221 30.47 -1.25 -4.09
CA LEU A 221 29.37 -1.04 -3.16
C LEU A 221 29.21 -2.14 -2.11
N ARG A 222 29.41 -3.41 -2.48
CA ARG A 222 29.35 -4.55 -1.54
C ARG A 222 30.47 -4.47 -0.51
N ASP A 223 31.68 -4.17 -0.93
CA ASP A 223 32.84 -4.05 -0.04
C ASP A 223 32.74 -2.85 0.92
N THR A 224 32.00 -1.80 0.54
CA THR A 224 31.84 -0.58 1.35
C THR A 224 30.75 -0.68 2.43
N GLN A 225 29.92 -1.73 2.46
CA GLN A 225 28.83 -1.86 3.45
C GLN A 225 29.32 -2.14 4.90
N VAL A 226 30.62 -2.40 5.11
CA VAL A 226 31.21 -2.51 6.45
C VAL A 226 31.94 -1.22 6.84
N ALA A 227 31.15 -0.18 7.10
CA ALA A 227 31.49 0.96 7.97
C ALA A 227 32.66 1.89 7.58
N THR A 228 33.08 1.95 6.31
CA THR A 228 33.98 3.03 5.86
C THR A 228 33.16 4.28 5.54
N PRO A 229 33.34 5.43 6.25
CA PRO A 229 32.75 6.69 5.81
C PRO A 229 33.38 7.12 4.47
N PRO A 230 32.66 7.90 3.64
CA PRO A 230 33.18 8.29 2.34
C PRO A 230 34.50 9.07 2.49
N SER A 231 35.55 8.60 1.81
CA SER A 231 36.75 9.40 1.56
C SER A 231 36.34 10.69 0.84
N GLU A 232 36.76 11.85 1.35
CA GLU A 232 36.30 13.16 0.88
C GLU A 232 36.79 13.52 -0.54
N ASP A 233 37.71 12.71 -1.09
CA ASP A 233 38.32 12.89 -2.40
C ASP A 233 37.42 12.35 -3.54
N GLY A 234 36.38 13.10 -3.86
CA GLY A 234 36.15 13.46 -5.27
C GLY A 234 35.53 12.47 -6.27
N GLU A 235 34.76 11.43 -5.88
CA GLU A 235 33.97 10.64 -6.86
C GLU A 235 32.59 10.14 -6.34
N GLY A 236 31.95 10.94 -5.48
CA GLY A 236 30.85 10.53 -4.59
C GLY A 236 29.43 10.39 -5.17
N ASN A 237 29.20 9.83 -6.36
CA ASN A 237 27.86 9.69 -6.96
C ASN A 237 27.30 8.26 -7.06
N THR A 238 28.13 7.23 -6.86
CA THR A 238 27.73 5.81 -6.97
C THR A 238 27.42 5.19 -5.61
N ALA A 239 28.31 5.38 -4.62
CA ALA A 239 28.12 4.90 -3.25
C ALA A 239 26.78 5.36 -2.61
N ASN A 240 26.30 6.55 -2.98
CA ASN A 240 25.04 7.11 -2.48
C ASN A 240 23.78 6.44 -3.08
N LYS A 241 23.84 5.81 -4.26
CA LYS A 241 22.65 5.29 -4.96
C LYS A 241 22.10 3.99 -4.35
N ALA A 242 22.96 3.01 -4.10
CA ALA A 242 22.52 1.79 -3.41
C ALA A 242 22.13 2.07 -1.95
N ASN A 243 22.78 3.03 -1.31
CA ASN A 243 22.39 3.54 0.01
C ASN A 243 20.98 4.16 -0.02
N ARG A 244 20.64 4.96 -1.05
CA ARG A 244 19.29 5.51 -1.25
C ARG A 244 18.23 4.42 -1.34
N LEU A 245 18.45 3.36 -2.13
CA LEU A 245 17.48 2.25 -2.21
C LEU A 245 17.27 1.56 -0.86
N GLN A 246 18.36 1.24 -0.15
CA GLN A 246 18.30 0.62 1.18
C GLN A 246 17.59 1.50 2.22
N ILE A 247 17.87 2.82 2.23
CA ILE A 247 17.20 3.78 3.12
C ILE A 247 15.71 3.87 2.79
N LEU A 248 15.32 3.95 1.51
CA LEU A 248 13.90 4.01 1.12
C LEU A 248 13.15 2.72 1.46
N GLN A 249 13.80 1.54 1.31
CA GLN A 249 13.25 0.25 1.73
C GLN A 249 13.09 0.17 3.27
N HIS A 250 14.06 0.69 4.04
CA HIS A 250 13.94 0.80 5.50
C HIS A 250 12.78 1.73 5.90
N ILE A 251 12.68 2.91 5.28
CA ILE A 251 11.57 3.85 5.49
C ILE A 251 10.23 3.16 5.21
N TYR A 252 10.11 2.44 4.09
CA TYR A 252 8.88 1.74 3.72
C TYR A 252 8.49 0.68 4.74
N THR A 253 9.41 -0.22 5.07
CA THR A 253 9.18 -1.30 6.03
C THR A 253 8.82 -0.73 7.40
N ARG A 254 9.53 0.30 7.85
CA ARG A 254 9.29 0.93 9.15
C ARG A 254 7.98 1.70 9.22
N CYS A 255 7.58 2.35 8.12
CA CYS A 255 6.26 2.98 8.01
C CYS A 255 5.12 1.93 8.08
N GLN A 256 5.27 0.77 7.43
CA GLN A 256 4.32 -0.33 7.52
C GLN A 256 4.19 -0.86 8.96
N GLU A 257 5.32 -1.12 9.63
CA GLU A 257 5.34 -1.58 11.02
C GLU A 257 4.65 -0.62 12.00
N GLU A 258 4.79 0.70 11.81
CA GLU A 258 4.09 1.69 12.64
C GLU A 258 2.59 1.78 12.30
N MET A 259 2.18 1.55 11.05
CA MET A 259 0.76 1.45 10.67
C MET A 259 0.10 0.18 11.20
N GLU A 260 0.79 -0.96 11.23
CA GLU A 260 0.27 -2.22 11.76
C GLU A 260 -0.12 -2.15 13.23
N LYS A 261 0.53 -1.27 14.01
CA LYS A 261 0.19 -1.01 15.42
C LYS A 261 -1.11 -0.21 15.57
N ALA A 262 -1.62 0.38 14.49
CA ALA A 262 -2.81 1.24 14.47
C ALA A 262 -4.02 0.60 13.77
N VAL A 263 -3.93 -0.68 13.39
CA VAL A 263 -5.03 -1.48 12.83
C VAL A 263 -5.41 -2.62 13.78
N PRO A 264 -6.63 -3.19 13.69
CA PRO A 264 -7.01 -4.38 14.44
C PRO A 264 -6.02 -5.54 14.25
N PRO A 265 -5.74 -6.36 15.27
CA PRO A 265 -4.69 -7.39 15.23
C PRO A 265 -4.81 -8.38 14.06
N GLY A 266 -6.03 -8.84 13.74
CA GLY A 266 -6.29 -9.70 12.57
C GLY A 266 -5.90 -9.08 11.23
N ILE A 267 -6.17 -7.78 11.05
CA ILE A 267 -5.77 -7.04 9.84
C ILE A 267 -4.26 -6.81 9.83
N GLY A 268 -3.67 -6.43 10.96
CA GLY A 268 -2.21 -6.28 11.08
C GLY A 268 -1.46 -7.58 10.76
N LEU A 269 -1.98 -8.72 11.22
CA LEU A 269 -1.48 -10.05 10.89
C LEU A 269 -1.63 -10.35 9.40
N LEU A 270 -2.81 -10.19 8.81
CA LEU A 270 -3.02 -10.46 7.38
C LEU A 270 -2.06 -9.65 6.50
N ASN A 271 -1.85 -8.38 6.82
CA ASN A 271 -0.90 -7.49 6.11
C ASN A 271 0.55 -7.99 6.21
N LYS A 272 0.90 -8.58 7.35
CA LYS A 272 2.21 -9.18 7.61
C LYS A 272 2.43 -10.48 6.87
N LEU A 273 1.40 -11.32 6.78
CA LEU A 273 1.42 -12.55 6.01
C LEU A 273 1.49 -12.27 4.50
N LEU A 274 0.67 -11.35 3.99
CA LEU A 274 0.62 -11.01 2.56
C LEU A 274 1.92 -10.38 2.00
N ARG A 275 2.73 -9.71 2.83
CA ARG A 275 4.05 -9.21 2.41
C ARG A 275 5.21 -10.18 2.65
N THR A 276 5.00 -11.24 3.43
CA THR A 276 6.07 -12.19 3.78
C THR A 276 6.10 -13.26 2.70
N GLU A 277 6.88 -13.06 1.64
CA GLU A 277 6.90 -13.96 0.47
C GLU A 277 7.36 -15.39 0.83
N ILE A 278 8.35 -15.51 1.72
CA ILE A 278 9.00 -16.78 2.09
C ILE A 278 8.04 -17.66 2.93
N PRO A 279 7.57 -18.82 2.44
CA PRO A 279 6.52 -19.61 3.12
C PRO A 279 6.92 -20.14 4.50
N SER A 280 8.21 -20.41 4.74
CA SER A 280 8.70 -20.86 6.05
C SER A 280 8.65 -19.75 7.10
N ILE A 281 8.97 -18.51 6.71
CA ILE A 281 8.84 -17.33 7.59
C ILE A 281 7.36 -17.03 7.83
N ARG A 282 6.53 -17.10 6.78
CA ARG A 282 5.08 -16.91 6.87
C ARG A 282 4.43 -17.95 7.79
N SER A 283 4.76 -19.23 7.65
CA SER A 283 4.33 -20.32 8.55
C SER A 283 4.75 -20.07 10.01
N ASN A 284 5.97 -19.59 10.24
CA ASN A 284 6.45 -19.23 11.59
C ASN A 284 5.69 -18.03 12.18
N GLN A 285 5.32 -17.03 11.37
CA GLN A 285 4.46 -15.93 11.79
C GLN A 285 3.06 -16.43 12.13
N ILE A 286 2.42 -17.21 11.26
CA ILE A 286 1.09 -17.82 11.49
C ILE A 286 1.10 -18.55 12.83
N LYS A 287 2.10 -19.40 13.07
CA LYS A 287 2.28 -20.10 14.34
C LYS A 287 2.38 -19.10 15.50
N HIS A 288 3.32 -18.16 15.44
CA HIS A 288 3.53 -17.19 16.52
C HIS A 288 2.27 -16.36 16.85
N TYR A 289 1.41 -16.03 15.89
CA TYR A 289 0.22 -15.23 16.18
C TYR A 289 -1.03 -16.05 16.52
N LEU A 290 -1.25 -17.20 15.88
CA LEU A 290 -2.49 -17.97 15.99
C LEU A 290 -2.43 -19.16 16.96
N THR A 291 -1.24 -19.60 17.40
CA THR A 291 -1.12 -20.69 18.38
C THR A 291 -0.89 -20.17 19.81
N PRO A 292 -1.16 -20.97 20.86
CA PRO A 292 -0.81 -20.64 22.23
C PRO A 292 0.70 -20.36 22.33
N GLN A 293 1.08 -19.37 23.13
CA GLN A 293 2.49 -19.05 23.29
C GLN A 293 3.15 -19.99 24.30
N PRO A 294 4.42 -20.39 24.10
CA PRO A 294 5.13 -21.20 25.08
C PRO A 294 5.26 -20.42 26.40
N LEU A 295 4.77 -21.03 27.48
CA LEU A 295 4.88 -20.50 28.85
C LEU A 295 6.32 -20.55 29.41
N THR A 296 7.28 -21.08 28.66
CA THR A 296 8.66 -21.28 29.08
C THR A 296 9.64 -20.58 28.15
N VAL A 297 10.56 -19.83 28.73
CA VAL A 297 11.69 -19.22 28.01
C VAL A 297 12.98 -19.82 28.54
N THR A 298 13.77 -20.43 27.65
CA THR A 298 15.11 -20.90 27.98
C THR A 298 16.08 -19.72 27.88
N THR A 299 16.68 -19.34 29.00
CA THR A 299 17.71 -18.30 29.07
C THR A 299 19.03 -18.77 28.43
N PRO A 300 19.96 -17.86 28.05
CA PRO A 300 21.29 -18.23 27.55
C PRO A 300 22.08 -19.15 28.49
N ASP A 301 21.81 -19.07 29.80
CA ASP A 301 22.39 -19.93 30.83
C ASP A 301 21.80 -21.36 30.86
N GLY A 302 20.93 -21.72 29.90
CA GLY A 302 20.24 -23.00 29.85
C GLY A 302 19.11 -23.18 30.87
N LYS A 303 18.82 -22.15 31.69
CA LYS A 303 17.73 -22.22 32.69
C LYS A 303 16.38 -21.90 32.05
N THR A 304 15.43 -22.80 32.21
CA THR A 304 14.03 -22.57 31.86
C THR A 304 13.38 -21.64 32.88
N VAL A 305 12.81 -20.53 32.41
CA VAL A 305 12.01 -19.62 33.22
C VAL A 305 10.55 -19.74 32.79
N GLU A 306 9.68 -20.09 33.74
CA GLU A 306 8.23 -20.07 33.54
C GLU A 306 7.73 -18.62 33.57
N LEU A 307 7.07 -18.21 32.49
CA LEU A 307 6.39 -16.92 32.38
C LEU A 307 5.05 -17.00 33.12
N LYS A 308 4.90 -16.22 34.19
CA LYS A 308 3.62 -16.13 34.91
C LYS A 308 2.55 -15.46 34.04
N GLY A 309 1.47 -16.17 33.73
CA GLY A 309 0.27 -15.67 33.08
C GLY A 309 -0.57 -16.80 32.46
N ASP A 310 -1.84 -16.54 32.19
CA ASP A 310 -2.75 -17.47 31.49
C ASP A 310 -2.47 -17.49 29.96
N ASN A 311 -1.20 -17.63 29.58
CA ASN A 311 -0.71 -17.39 28.21
C ASN A 311 -0.99 -18.55 27.23
N GLN A 312 -2.04 -19.33 27.47
CA GLN A 312 -2.56 -20.27 26.47
C GLN A 312 -3.36 -19.58 25.36
N LYS A 313 -3.62 -18.27 25.47
CA LYS A 313 -4.28 -17.50 24.42
C LYS A 313 -3.31 -17.17 23.29
N SER A 314 -3.80 -17.28 22.06
CA SER A 314 -3.13 -16.76 20.86
C SER A 314 -3.03 -15.23 20.92
N LEU A 315 -2.12 -14.65 20.13
CA LEU A 315 -1.96 -13.19 20.03
C LEU A 315 -3.04 -12.55 19.16
N VAL A 316 -3.66 -13.33 18.28
CA VAL A 316 -4.76 -12.97 17.37
C VAL A 316 -5.74 -14.14 17.37
N SER A 317 -7.04 -13.90 17.45
CA SER A 317 -8.03 -14.98 17.36
C SER A 317 -8.26 -15.43 15.90
N ILE A 318 -8.81 -16.63 15.72
CA ILE A 318 -9.11 -17.15 14.39
C ILE A 318 -10.21 -16.31 13.73
N ALA A 319 -11.30 -16.02 14.45
CA ALA A 319 -12.32 -15.05 14.05
C ALA A 319 -11.77 -13.67 13.61
N GLU A 320 -10.76 -13.12 14.30
CA GLU A 320 -10.13 -11.85 13.89
C GLU A 320 -9.42 -11.95 12.54
N LEU A 321 -8.72 -13.06 12.27
CA LEU A 321 -8.08 -13.29 10.97
C LEU A 321 -9.11 -13.57 9.87
N VAL A 322 -10.15 -14.37 10.16
CA VAL A 322 -11.26 -14.65 9.25
C VAL A 322 -11.95 -13.35 8.83
N SER A 323 -12.31 -12.49 9.79
CA SER A 323 -12.95 -11.20 9.52
C SER A 323 -12.05 -10.26 8.71
N ALA A 324 -10.73 -10.26 8.97
CA ALA A 324 -9.76 -9.51 8.18
C ALA A 324 -9.69 -10.00 6.72
N MET A 325 -9.72 -11.32 6.49
CA MET A 325 -9.74 -11.90 5.14
C MET A 325 -11.06 -11.60 4.41
N GLU A 326 -12.20 -11.75 5.09
CA GLU A 326 -13.52 -11.44 4.54
C GLU A 326 -13.60 -9.98 4.05
N HIS A 327 -13.25 -9.04 4.93
CA HIS A 327 -13.25 -7.61 4.61
C HIS A 327 -12.31 -7.29 3.45
N SER A 328 -11.10 -7.88 3.45
CA SER A 328 -10.14 -7.69 2.36
C SER A 328 -10.69 -8.20 1.02
N VAL A 329 -11.28 -9.40 0.97
CA VAL A 329 -11.88 -9.96 -0.26
C VAL A 329 -13.05 -9.11 -0.75
N ARG A 330 -13.96 -8.69 0.14
CA ARG A 330 -15.06 -7.77 -0.19
C ARG A 330 -14.52 -6.50 -0.84
N GLN A 331 -13.53 -5.87 -0.22
CA GLN A 331 -12.91 -4.64 -0.71
C GLN A 331 -12.21 -4.81 -2.06
N ILE A 332 -11.59 -5.96 -2.36
CA ILE A 332 -11.04 -6.25 -3.70
C ILE A 332 -12.16 -6.15 -4.74
N ARG A 333 -13.29 -6.80 -4.48
CA ARG A 333 -14.44 -6.82 -5.40
C ARG A 333 -15.11 -5.45 -5.53
N THR A 334 -15.20 -4.67 -4.46
CA THR A 334 -15.71 -3.29 -4.53
C THR A 334 -14.86 -2.43 -5.47
N VAL A 335 -13.53 -2.56 -5.41
CA VAL A 335 -12.60 -1.80 -6.26
C VAL A 335 -12.63 -2.31 -7.71
N GLU A 336 -12.71 -3.63 -7.92
CA GLU A 336 -12.88 -4.26 -9.25
C GLU A 336 -14.16 -3.76 -9.93
N ASN A 337 -15.31 -3.86 -9.26
CA ASN A 337 -16.61 -3.50 -9.82
C ASN A 337 -16.79 -1.97 -9.97
N ALA A 338 -15.99 -1.17 -9.26
CA ALA A 338 -15.90 0.27 -9.49
C ALA A 338 -14.95 0.66 -10.65
N GLY A 339 -14.34 -0.30 -11.35
CA GLY A 339 -13.37 -0.05 -12.42
C GLY A 339 -11.99 0.41 -11.94
N GLY A 340 -11.69 0.28 -10.64
CA GLY A 340 -10.41 0.68 -10.05
C GLY A 340 -9.27 -0.34 -10.23
N THR A 341 -9.59 -1.57 -10.63
CA THR A 341 -8.62 -2.62 -11.01
C THR A 341 -9.25 -3.53 -12.06
N ASP A 342 -8.42 -4.17 -12.89
CA ASP A 342 -8.90 -5.22 -13.78
C ASP A 342 -9.18 -6.54 -13.02
N ARG A 343 -10.01 -7.38 -13.62
CA ARG A 343 -10.46 -8.67 -13.07
C ARG A 343 -9.36 -9.69 -12.85
N ARG A 344 -8.28 -9.67 -13.64
CA ARG A 344 -7.15 -10.61 -13.50
C ARG A 344 -6.33 -10.23 -12.26
N THR A 345 -6.04 -8.95 -12.08
CA THR A 345 -5.31 -8.47 -10.89
C THR A 345 -6.14 -8.63 -9.62
N ALA A 346 -7.45 -8.35 -9.68
CA ALA A 346 -8.37 -8.62 -8.57
C ALA A 346 -8.39 -10.12 -8.18
N ALA A 347 -8.51 -11.02 -9.15
CA ALA A 347 -8.46 -12.46 -8.90
C ALA A 347 -7.12 -12.91 -8.30
N GLY A 348 -5.99 -12.36 -8.77
CA GLY A 348 -4.66 -12.66 -8.22
C GLY A 348 -4.50 -12.26 -6.75
N LEU A 349 -5.15 -11.18 -6.30
CA LEU A 349 -5.13 -10.80 -4.88
C LEU A 349 -6.03 -11.65 -4.01
N VAL A 350 -7.23 -12.01 -4.48
CA VAL A 350 -8.10 -12.95 -3.75
C VAL A 350 -7.39 -14.30 -3.60
N GLU A 351 -6.67 -14.73 -4.64
CA GLU A 351 -5.83 -15.93 -4.62
C GLU A 351 -4.68 -15.83 -3.59
N ASN A 352 -3.99 -14.69 -3.48
CA ASN A 352 -2.97 -14.48 -2.44
C ASN A 352 -3.55 -14.63 -1.02
N ILE A 353 -4.74 -14.07 -0.75
CA ILE A 353 -5.42 -14.26 0.54
C ILE A 353 -5.80 -15.74 0.74
N ARG A 354 -6.26 -16.43 -0.31
CA ARG A 354 -6.59 -17.85 -0.28
C ARG A 354 -5.38 -18.74 0.04
N GLN A 355 -4.19 -18.40 -0.46
CA GLN A 355 -2.95 -19.10 -0.11
C GLN A 355 -2.58 -18.91 1.36
N VAL A 356 -2.71 -17.68 1.89
CA VAL A 356 -2.53 -17.42 3.33
C VAL A 356 -3.53 -18.22 4.18
N ALA A 357 -4.79 -18.33 3.74
CA ALA A 357 -5.80 -19.16 4.41
C ALA A 357 -5.44 -20.65 4.42
N MET A 358 -4.93 -21.19 3.30
CA MET A 358 -4.46 -22.58 3.23
C MET A 358 -3.29 -22.86 4.17
N GLU A 359 -2.33 -21.95 4.27
CA GLU A 359 -1.21 -22.07 5.20
C GLU A 359 -1.66 -21.92 6.66
N ALA A 360 -2.60 -21.02 6.94
CA ALA A 360 -3.20 -20.86 8.27
C ALA A 360 -3.86 -22.18 8.72
N ARG A 361 -4.70 -22.76 7.85
CA ARG A 361 -5.34 -24.06 8.09
C ARG A 361 -4.32 -25.17 8.36
N PHE A 362 -3.23 -25.23 7.60
CA PHE A 362 -2.18 -26.24 7.79
C PHE A 362 -1.47 -26.09 9.14
N VAL A 363 -1.08 -24.87 9.52
CA VAL A 363 -0.40 -24.61 10.79
C VAL A 363 -1.32 -24.84 11.99
N ILE A 364 -2.57 -24.38 11.92
CA ILE A 364 -3.58 -24.62 12.97
C ILE A 364 -3.85 -26.12 13.11
N GLY A 365 -4.13 -26.83 12.01
CA GLY A 365 -4.36 -28.28 12.04
C GLY A 365 -3.15 -29.10 12.51
N THR A 366 -1.92 -28.61 12.28
CA THR A 366 -0.69 -29.22 12.82
C THR A 366 -0.54 -29.04 14.33
N HIS A 367 -1.13 -27.97 14.91
CA HIS A 367 -0.93 -27.62 16.32
C HIS A 367 -2.10 -28.01 17.23
N TYR A 368 -3.34 -27.81 16.78
CA TYR A 368 -4.57 -28.12 17.49
C TYR A 368 -5.14 -29.50 17.11
N GLY A 369 -4.81 -30.00 15.91
CA GLY A 369 -5.33 -31.24 15.34
C GLY A 369 -6.20 -30.98 14.10
N PRO A 370 -6.27 -31.93 13.15
CA PRO A 370 -6.95 -31.71 11.86
C PRO A 370 -8.47 -31.52 11.99
N ASP A 371 -9.08 -32.10 13.03
CA ASP A 371 -10.52 -32.08 13.29
C ASP A 371 -10.90 -31.14 14.46
N SER A 372 -9.98 -30.26 14.87
CA SER A 372 -10.17 -29.34 16.00
C SER A 372 -11.20 -28.23 15.71
N ASP A 373 -11.83 -27.72 16.76
CA ASP A 373 -12.77 -26.59 16.69
C ASP A 373 -12.12 -25.36 16.02
N GLU A 374 -10.82 -25.13 16.26
CA GLU A 374 -10.03 -24.09 15.62
C GLU A 374 -9.89 -24.24 14.09
N VAL A 375 -9.78 -25.47 13.58
CA VAL A 375 -9.80 -25.71 12.12
C VAL A 375 -11.20 -25.48 11.56
N GLN A 376 -12.23 -25.96 12.26
CA GLN A 376 -13.63 -25.79 11.85
C GLN A 376 -14.04 -24.31 11.82
N GLU A 377 -13.68 -23.51 12.83
CA GLU A 377 -13.92 -22.06 12.88
C GLU A 377 -13.31 -21.33 11.66
N LEU A 378 -12.08 -21.70 11.28
CA LEU A 378 -11.41 -21.14 10.10
C LEU A 378 -12.11 -21.58 8.80
N GLU A 379 -12.49 -22.86 8.68
CA GLU A 379 -13.14 -23.39 7.48
C GLU A 379 -14.54 -22.82 7.28
N ASP A 380 -15.40 -22.87 8.30
CA ASP A 380 -16.78 -22.35 8.25
C ASP A 380 -16.80 -20.84 7.98
N GLY A 381 -15.86 -20.10 8.57
CA GLY A 381 -15.72 -18.66 8.34
C GLY A 381 -15.27 -18.28 6.92
N LEU A 382 -14.38 -19.07 6.30
CA LEU A 382 -13.79 -18.75 5.00
C LEU A 382 -14.45 -19.47 3.81
N GLN A 383 -15.19 -20.56 4.05
CA GLN A 383 -15.96 -21.25 3.03
C GLN A 383 -16.93 -20.32 2.25
N PRO A 384 -17.77 -19.47 2.88
CA PRO A 384 -18.65 -18.57 2.12
C PRO A 384 -17.86 -17.51 1.32
N VAL A 385 -16.66 -17.13 1.77
CA VAL A 385 -15.78 -16.14 1.12
C VAL A 385 -15.16 -16.68 -0.17
N PHE A 386 -14.59 -17.90 -0.13
CA PHE A 386 -13.91 -18.51 -1.28
C PHE A 386 -14.77 -19.47 -2.11
N ARG A 387 -15.89 -19.93 -1.57
CA ARG A 387 -16.88 -20.79 -2.24
C ARG A 387 -18.30 -20.23 -2.07
N PRO A 388 -18.59 -19.03 -2.60
CA PRO A 388 -19.93 -18.45 -2.53
C PRO A 388 -20.94 -19.34 -3.25
N GLU A 389 -21.97 -19.79 -2.52
CA GLU A 389 -23.01 -20.69 -3.03
C GLU A 389 -23.86 -20.07 -4.15
N ASN A 390 -23.95 -18.74 -4.18
CA ASN A 390 -24.83 -17.98 -5.06
C ASN A 390 -24.07 -16.87 -5.80
N GLN A 391 -24.37 -16.68 -7.09
CA GLN A 391 -23.83 -15.58 -7.91
C GLN A 391 -24.16 -14.18 -7.35
N ASN A 392 -25.20 -14.09 -6.50
CA ASN A 392 -25.60 -12.86 -5.82
C ASN A 392 -24.81 -12.55 -4.53
N SER A 393 -23.80 -13.36 -4.16
CA SER A 393 -23.01 -13.16 -2.95
C SER A 393 -22.28 -11.81 -2.92
N GLN A 394 -22.21 -11.19 -1.74
CA GLN A 394 -21.42 -9.98 -1.48
C GLN A 394 -19.93 -10.17 -1.84
N TYR A 395 -19.39 -11.39 -1.78
CA TYR A 395 -18.01 -11.72 -2.16
C TYR A 395 -17.78 -11.87 -3.69
N ILE A 396 -18.85 -11.70 -4.49
CA ILE A 396 -18.79 -11.58 -5.95
C ILE A 396 -19.10 -10.13 -6.36
N LYS A 397 -20.12 -9.52 -5.74
CA LYS A 397 -20.55 -8.15 -6.04
C LYS A 397 -19.72 -7.04 -5.39
N GLY A 398 -19.01 -7.32 -4.31
CA GLY A 398 -18.26 -6.31 -3.57
C GLY A 398 -19.14 -5.27 -2.87
N ASP A 399 -20.36 -5.69 -2.48
CA ASP A 399 -21.33 -4.90 -1.70
C ASP A 399 -21.00 -4.94 -0.19
#